data_AF-A0A2E9ISL4-F1
#
_entry.id   AF-A0A2E9ISL4-F1
#
_cell.length_a   1.000
_cell.length_b   1.000
_cell.length_c   1.000
_cell.angle_alpha   90.00
_cell.angle_beta   90.00
_cell.angle_gamma   90.00
#
_symmetry.space_group_name_H-M   'P 1'
#
loop_
_entity.id
_entity.type
_entity.pdbx_description
1 polymer ?
#
loop_
_entity_poly.entity_id
_entity_poly.type
_entity_poly.pdbx_seq_one_letter_code
_entity_poly.pdbx_strand_id
1 'polypeptide(L)'
;MKSTTFEPSPILIKRESCGFSLIEVVLAIGIFLITVLALVGLLGPTLQSVDEVEKTDEVSSVVNTVNAFLQSSPDIAPNGSKFDAIYDAVKGENFATILVFRAYLDSNDPSLIGLKVGFNNEATDTPIGTDAIITDAEIADAAGPIYRVVLSASSVLPTPTDDPEKYRSAERDEDTLVYTLKADLSDYLEGYFAMEVRIFAEAPGPSFTRTTNLGELAGVEPIFEYNTAVVR
;
A
#
# COMPACT_ATOMS: atom_id res chain seq x y z
N MET A 1 -102.28 25.48 9.95
CA MET A 1 -101.37 25.71 11.09
C MET A 1 -99.95 25.62 10.54
N LYS A 2 -99.20 26.71 10.68
CA LYS A 2 -98.02 27.05 9.87
C LYS A 2 -96.83 26.14 10.22
N SER A 3 -96.30 25.44 9.21
CA SER A 3 -95.05 24.68 9.29
C SER A 3 -93.89 25.67 9.41
N THR A 4 -93.16 25.62 10.53
CA THR A 4 -91.91 26.36 10.73
C THR A 4 -90.75 25.40 10.49
N THR A 5 -90.23 25.42 9.27
CA THR A 5 -88.92 24.88 8.90
C THR A 5 -87.83 25.74 9.55
N PHE A 6 -87.00 25.13 10.38
CA PHE A 6 -85.83 25.77 10.99
C PHE A 6 -84.66 25.62 10.03
N GLU A 7 -84.25 26.71 9.38
CA GLU A 7 -83.02 26.70 8.58
C GLU A 7 -81.80 26.74 9.51
N PRO A 8 -80.80 25.85 9.34
CA PRO A 8 -79.56 25.96 10.07
C PRO A 8 -78.72 27.12 9.51
N SER A 9 -78.31 28.03 10.39
CA SER A 9 -77.37 29.11 10.07
C SER A 9 -76.06 28.55 9.49
N PRO A 10 -75.48 29.16 8.45
CA PRO A 10 -74.19 28.72 7.93
C PRO A 10 -73.10 29.00 8.97
N ILE A 11 -72.47 27.94 9.47
CA ILE A 11 -71.21 28.06 10.22
C ILE A 11 -70.16 28.50 9.20
N LEU A 12 -69.82 29.79 9.22
CA LEU A 12 -68.65 30.31 8.52
C LEU A 12 -67.39 29.66 9.12
N ILE A 13 -66.91 28.60 8.48
CA ILE A 13 -65.55 28.11 8.72
C ILE A 13 -64.61 29.18 8.18
N LYS A 14 -64.15 30.05 9.07
CA LYS A 14 -63.08 31.01 8.78
C LYS A 14 -61.83 30.18 8.43
N ARG A 15 -61.56 30.04 7.13
CA ARG A 15 -60.33 29.43 6.64
C ARG A 15 -59.23 30.46 6.89
N GLU A 16 -58.55 30.34 8.02
CA GLU A 16 -57.34 31.12 8.27
C GLU A 16 -56.29 30.62 7.28
N SER A 17 -56.14 31.35 6.17
CA SER A 17 -54.98 31.22 5.30
C SER A 17 -53.77 31.68 6.08
N CYS A 18 -53.23 30.81 6.92
CA CYS A 18 -52.05 31.06 7.71
C CYS A 18 -50.85 31.02 6.75
N GLY A 19 -50.46 32.18 6.23
CA GLY A 19 -49.20 32.33 5.53
C GLY A 19 -48.06 32.16 6.54
N PHE A 20 -47.00 31.44 6.14
CA PHE A 20 -45.81 31.31 6.99
C PHE A 20 -45.18 32.68 7.25
N SER A 21 -44.84 32.95 8.51
CA SER A 21 -44.11 34.17 8.85
C SER A 21 -42.70 34.12 8.26
N LEU A 22 -42.19 35.26 7.80
CA LEU A 22 -40.84 35.36 7.22
C LEU A 22 -39.77 34.85 8.21
N ILE A 23 -39.94 35.10 9.51
CA ILE A 23 -39.02 34.61 10.54
C ILE A 23 -39.03 33.08 10.66
N GLU A 24 -40.19 32.44 10.48
CA GLU A 24 -40.33 30.99 10.58
C GLU A 24 -39.64 30.31 9.41
N VAL A 25 -39.79 30.85 8.20
CA VAL A 25 -39.10 30.35 7.00
C VAL A 25 -37.59 30.52 7.11
N VAL A 26 -37.12 31.68 7.57
CA VAL A 26 -35.70 31.95 7.77
C VAL A 26 -35.11 31.03 8.85
N LEU A 27 -35.84 30.80 9.95
CA LEU A 27 -35.42 29.89 11.01
C LEU A 27 -35.37 28.44 10.51
N ALA A 28 -36.38 28.00 9.76
CA ALA A 28 -36.42 26.66 9.19
C ALA A 28 -35.25 26.41 8.22
N ILE A 29 -34.97 27.36 7.32
CA ILE A 29 -33.82 27.28 6.42
C ILE A 29 -32.50 27.33 7.22
N GLY A 30 -32.41 28.17 8.24
CA GLY A 30 -31.23 28.28 9.11
C GLY A 30 -30.91 26.97 9.82
N ILE A 31 -31.90 26.33 10.46
CA ILE A 31 -31.72 25.03 11.12
C ILE A 31 -31.39 23.94 10.08
N PHE A 32 -32.08 23.94 8.94
CA PHE A 32 -31.79 22.98 7.87
C PHE A 32 -30.34 23.08 7.37
N LEU A 33 -29.85 24.29 7.11
CA LEU A 33 -28.46 24.47 6.66
C LEU A 33 -27.44 24.10 7.73
N ILE A 34 -27.68 24.47 9.00
CA ILE A 34 -26.78 24.12 10.11
C ILE A 34 -26.70 22.60 10.27
N THR A 35 -27.82 21.89 10.19
CA THR A 35 -27.84 20.43 10.33
C THR A 35 -27.14 19.74 9.16
N VAL A 36 -27.32 20.20 7.92
CA VAL A 36 -26.59 19.66 6.76
C VAL A 36 -25.09 19.91 6.89
N LEU A 37 -24.67 21.12 7.27
CA LEU A 37 -23.25 21.44 7.48
C LEU A 37 -22.63 20.61 8.61
N ALA A 38 -23.36 20.41 9.71
CA ALA A 38 -22.91 19.57 10.83
C ALA A 38 -22.74 18.10 10.40
N LEU A 39 -23.68 17.56 9.61
CA LEU A 39 -23.61 16.19 9.11
C LEU A 39 -22.44 16.01 8.14
N VAL A 40 -22.26 16.92 7.18
CA VAL A 40 -21.12 16.87 6.24
C VAL A 40 -19.80 17.03 7.00
N GLY A 41 -19.74 17.93 7.99
CA GLY A 41 -18.56 18.14 8.83
C GLY A 41 -18.18 16.91 9.66
N LEU A 42 -19.13 16.06 10.02
CA LEU A 42 -18.89 14.80 10.74
C LEU A 42 -18.46 13.65 9.80
N LEU A 43 -18.86 13.69 8.53
CA LEU A 43 -18.48 12.69 7.54
C LEU A 43 -16.99 12.77 7.15
N GLY A 44 -16.40 13.97 7.14
CA GLY A 44 -14.98 14.17 6.78
C GLY A 44 -14.02 13.33 7.64
N PRO A 45 -14.03 13.48 8.98
CA PRO A 45 -13.21 12.65 9.87
C PRO A 45 -13.53 11.16 9.74
N THR A 46 -14.79 10.79 9.50
CA THR A 46 -15.18 9.37 9.38
C THR A 46 -14.60 8.74 8.11
N LEU A 47 -14.66 9.43 6.97
CA LEU A 47 -14.08 8.97 5.71
C LEU A 47 -12.56 8.89 5.80
N GLN A 48 -11.92 9.87 6.44
CA GLN A 48 -10.48 9.84 6.67
C GLN A 48 -10.09 8.66 7.57
N SER A 49 -10.81 8.42 8.66
CA SER A 49 -10.52 7.28 9.55
C SER A 49 -10.71 5.93 8.85
N VAL A 50 -11.68 5.79 7.93
CA VAL A 50 -11.85 4.55 7.15
C VAL A 50 -10.69 4.36 6.18
N ASP A 51 -10.29 5.40 5.45
CA ASP A 51 -9.16 5.36 4.51
C ASP A 51 -7.83 5.07 5.22
N GLU A 52 -7.59 5.66 6.40
CA GLU A 52 -6.42 5.38 7.22
C GLU A 52 -6.37 3.93 7.71
N VAL A 53 -7.51 3.36 8.09
CA VAL A 53 -7.62 1.96 8.52
C VAL A 53 -7.38 1.01 7.34
N GLU A 54 -8.01 1.25 6.19
CA GLU A 54 -7.83 0.44 4.98
C GLU A 54 -6.35 0.40 4.55
N LYS A 55 -5.70 1.57 4.50
CA LYS A 55 -4.27 1.67 4.20
C LYS A 55 -3.41 0.90 5.22
N THR A 56 -3.74 0.99 6.50
CA THR A 56 -2.98 0.30 7.55
C THR A 56 -3.09 -1.21 7.44
N ASP A 57 -4.29 -1.73 7.17
CA ASP A 57 -4.55 -3.16 7.00
C ASP A 57 -3.86 -3.70 5.75
N GLU A 58 -3.90 -2.96 4.65
CA GLU A 58 -3.27 -3.36 3.40
C GLU A 58 -1.74 -3.36 3.51
N VAL A 59 -1.14 -2.30 4.05
CA VAL A 59 0.31 -2.24 4.32
C VAL A 59 0.76 -3.39 5.23
N SER A 60 0.00 -3.69 6.28
CA SER A 60 0.29 -4.82 7.18
C SER A 60 0.24 -6.16 6.44
N SER A 61 -0.70 -6.33 5.52
CA SER A 61 -0.79 -7.51 4.66
C SER A 61 0.43 -7.66 3.74
N VAL A 62 0.89 -6.56 3.12
CA VAL A 62 2.09 -6.55 2.27
C VAL A 62 3.34 -6.88 3.09
N VAL A 63 3.53 -6.23 4.24
CA VAL A 63 4.68 -6.48 5.15
C VAL A 63 4.73 -7.95 5.58
N ASN A 64 3.60 -8.53 5.98
CA ASN A 64 3.54 -9.94 6.37
C ASN A 64 3.84 -10.87 5.19
N THR A 65 3.35 -10.54 3.99
CA THR A 65 3.61 -11.31 2.77
C THR A 65 5.08 -11.30 2.40
N VAL A 66 5.72 -10.11 2.41
CA VAL A 66 7.15 -9.96 2.11
C VAL A 66 7.99 -10.76 3.11
N ASN A 67 7.72 -10.62 4.42
CA ASN A 67 8.48 -11.33 5.43
C ASN A 67 8.29 -12.85 5.33
N ALA A 68 7.06 -13.32 5.13
CA ALA A 68 6.79 -14.74 4.91
C ALA A 68 7.51 -15.26 3.67
N PHE A 69 7.47 -14.53 2.56
CA PHE A 69 8.16 -14.88 1.33
C PHE A 69 9.67 -15.00 1.54
N LEU A 70 10.31 -13.95 2.08
CA LEU A 70 11.76 -13.93 2.32
C LEU A 70 12.23 -15.04 3.27
N GLN A 71 11.46 -15.36 4.31
CA GLN A 71 11.88 -16.33 5.32
C GLN A 71 11.55 -17.77 4.95
N SER A 72 10.41 -18.01 4.30
CA SER A 72 9.83 -19.35 4.20
C SER A 72 9.60 -19.84 2.77
N SER A 73 9.69 -19.00 1.74
CA SER A 73 9.46 -19.44 0.36
C SER A 73 10.53 -20.44 -0.10
N PRO A 74 10.15 -21.69 -0.45
CA PRO A 74 11.11 -22.65 -1.00
C PRO A 74 11.57 -22.28 -2.41
N ASP A 75 10.80 -21.47 -3.11
CA ASP A 75 11.01 -21.15 -4.53
C ASP A 75 12.17 -20.17 -4.75
N ILE A 76 12.57 -19.43 -3.70
CA ILE A 76 13.68 -18.46 -3.77
C ILE A 76 15.01 -19.15 -4.10
N ALA A 77 15.28 -20.29 -3.48
CA ALA A 77 16.52 -21.03 -3.66
C ALA A 77 16.24 -22.54 -3.54
N PRO A 78 15.57 -23.16 -4.53
CA PRO A 78 15.07 -24.53 -4.42
C PRO A 78 16.18 -25.58 -4.22
N ASN A 79 17.40 -25.28 -4.67
CA ASN A 79 18.57 -26.16 -4.59
C ASN A 79 19.73 -25.54 -3.79
N GLY A 80 19.50 -24.46 -3.03
CA GLY A 80 20.57 -23.67 -2.42
C GLY A 80 20.19 -22.97 -1.12
N SER A 81 21.08 -22.09 -0.67
CA SER A 81 20.86 -21.22 0.49
C SER A 81 20.01 -20.02 0.08
N LYS A 82 18.86 -19.82 0.73
CA LYS A 82 18.04 -18.62 0.53
C LYS A 82 18.79 -17.36 0.93
N PHE A 83 19.59 -17.46 1.98
CA PHE A 83 20.44 -16.36 2.43
C PHE A 83 21.37 -15.92 1.30
N ASP A 84 22.09 -16.88 0.70
CA ASP A 84 23.07 -16.62 -0.35
C ASP A 84 22.36 -16.00 -1.57
N ALA A 85 21.20 -16.56 -1.96
CA ALA A 85 20.45 -16.09 -3.10
C ALA A 85 19.94 -14.64 -2.93
N ILE A 86 19.42 -14.31 -1.74
CA ILE A 86 18.92 -12.96 -1.42
C ILE A 86 20.08 -11.98 -1.28
N TYR A 87 21.20 -12.39 -0.65
CA TYR A 87 22.39 -11.58 -0.51
C TYR A 87 22.95 -11.19 -1.88
N ASP A 88 23.12 -12.17 -2.77
CA ASP A 88 23.64 -11.94 -4.11
C ASP A 88 22.69 -11.11 -4.97
N ALA A 89 21.37 -11.31 -4.83
CA ALA A 89 20.37 -10.48 -5.49
C ALA A 89 20.49 -9.00 -5.07
N VAL A 90 20.68 -8.70 -3.78
CA VAL A 90 20.90 -7.33 -3.30
C VAL A 90 22.29 -6.82 -3.68
N LYS A 91 23.31 -7.67 -3.66
CA LYS A 91 24.70 -7.31 -3.99
C LYS A 91 24.85 -6.85 -5.43
N GLY A 92 24.11 -7.48 -6.36
CA GLY A 92 24.23 -7.21 -7.80
C GLY A 92 24.09 -5.73 -8.16
N GLU A 93 23.07 -5.06 -7.63
CA GLU A 93 22.78 -3.64 -7.91
C GLU A 93 22.72 -2.76 -6.65
N ASN A 94 23.14 -3.27 -5.50
CA ASN A 94 22.94 -2.70 -4.15
C ASN A 94 21.49 -2.67 -3.66
N PHE A 95 20.57 -3.19 -4.46
CA PHE A 95 19.18 -3.41 -4.09
C PHE A 95 18.64 -4.65 -4.81
N ALA A 96 17.54 -5.18 -4.28
CA ALA A 96 16.68 -6.11 -4.99
C ALA A 96 15.24 -5.60 -4.90
N THR A 97 14.40 -5.96 -5.87
CA THR A 97 12.99 -5.56 -5.85
C THR A 97 12.10 -6.79 -5.75
N ILE A 98 11.09 -6.72 -4.90
CA ILE A 98 9.97 -7.67 -4.83
C ILE A 98 8.71 -6.93 -5.27
N LEU A 99 7.84 -7.60 -6.02
CA LEU A 99 6.51 -7.11 -6.33
C LEU A 99 5.49 -7.91 -5.53
N VAL A 100 4.54 -7.23 -4.91
CA VAL A 100 3.39 -7.82 -4.22
C VAL A 100 2.12 -7.23 -4.81
N PHE A 101 1.24 -8.06 -5.34
CA PHE A 101 -0.01 -7.59 -5.95
C PHE A 101 -1.05 -8.68 -5.98
N ARG A 102 -2.32 -8.30 -6.12
CA ARG A 102 -3.39 -9.24 -6.42
C ARG A 102 -3.46 -9.43 -7.92
N ALA A 103 -3.73 -10.64 -8.39
CA ALA A 103 -3.88 -10.94 -9.80
C ALA A 103 -5.07 -11.88 -10.05
N TYR A 104 -5.70 -11.74 -11.21
CA TYR A 104 -6.66 -12.71 -11.70
C TYR A 104 -5.94 -14.03 -12.02
N LEU A 105 -6.35 -15.12 -11.38
CA LEU A 105 -5.70 -16.43 -11.57
C LEU A 105 -6.20 -17.16 -12.81
N ASP A 106 -7.39 -16.80 -13.29
CA ASP A 106 -7.96 -17.32 -14.53
C ASP A 106 -8.62 -16.18 -15.30
N SER A 107 -8.14 -15.95 -16.53
CA SER A 107 -8.72 -15.00 -17.48
C SER A 107 -10.22 -15.22 -17.77
N ASN A 108 -10.74 -16.43 -17.52
CA ASN A 108 -12.13 -16.79 -17.75
C ASN A 108 -13.01 -16.67 -16.50
N ASP A 109 -12.42 -16.54 -15.32
CA ASP A 109 -13.14 -16.39 -14.06
C ASP A 109 -12.62 -15.17 -13.28
N PRO A 110 -13.23 -13.98 -13.47
CA PRO A 110 -12.81 -12.75 -12.79
C PRO A 110 -13.11 -12.78 -11.27
N SER A 111 -13.75 -13.84 -10.75
CA SER A 111 -13.92 -14.01 -9.31
C SER A 111 -12.71 -14.66 -8.62
N LEU A 112 -11.82 -15.29 -9.39
CA LEU A 112 -10.62 -15.94 -8.87
C LEU A 112 -9.45 -14.94 -8.81
N ILE A 113 -9.31 -14.29 -7.65
CA ILE A 113 -8.20 -13.37 -7.37
C ILE A 113 -7.26 -14.01 -6.34
N GLY A 114 -5.97 -14.06 -6.68
CA GLY A 114 -4.91 -14.55 -5.81
C GLY A 114 -3.87 -13.48 -5.48
N LEU A 115 -3.16 -13.66 -4.38
CA LEU A 115 -2.00 -12.82 -4.06
C LEU A 115 -0.77 -13.38 -4.77
N LYS A 116 -0.04 -12.51 -5.45
CA LYS A 116 1.25 -12.77 -6.10
C LYS A 116 2.34 -12.04 -5.35
N VAL A 117 3.45 -12.73 -5.13
CA VAL A 117 4.68 -12.19 -4.55
C VAL A 117 5.86 -12.84 -5.24
N GLY A 118 6.86 -12.04 -5.58
CA GLY A 118 8.10 -12.55 -6.14
C GLY A 118 9.11 -11.47 -6.45
N PHE A 119 10.34 -11.88 -6.71
CA PHE A 119 11.40 -10.98 -7.15
C PHE A 119 11.09 -10.43 -8.52
N ASN A 120 11.35 -9.15 -8.65
CA ASN A 120 11.46 -8.47 -9.91
C ASN A 120 12.85 -8.80 -10.46
N ASN A 121 12.92 -9.69 -11.44
CA ASN A 121 14.18 -10.10 -12.06
C ASN A 121 14.78 -8.94 -12.89
N GLU A 122 15.43 -8.01 -12.19
CA GLU A 122 16.10 -6.84 -12.78
C GLU A 122 17.49 -7.20 -13.33
N ALA A 123 18.15 -8.23 -12.78
CA ALA A 123 19.49 -8.65 -13.16
C ALA A 123 19.53 -10.04 -13.81
N THR A 124 20.23 -10.17 -14.94
CA THR A 124 20.25 -11.36 -15.81
C THR A 124 20.86 -12.63 -15.18
N ASP A 125 21.63 -12.51 -14.10
CA ASP A 125 22.35 -13.62 -13.44
C ASP A 125 22.01 -13.73 -11.95
N THR A 126 20.79 -13.38 -11.53
CA THR A 126 20.40 -13.57 -10.13
C THR A 126 20.22 -15.05 -9.79
N PRO A 127 20.74 -15.54 -8.66
CA PRO A 127 20.58 -16.94 -8.22
C PRO A 127 19.16 -17.27 -7.70
N ILE A 128 18.18 -16.39 -7.96
CA ILE A 128 16.80 -16.57 -7.52
C ILE A 128 16.12 -17.63 -8.41
N GLY A 129 15.41 -18.56 -7.77
CA GLY A 129 14.66 -19.59 -8.49
C GLY A 129 13.58 -18.98 -9.39
N THR A 130 13.34 -19.61 -10.54
CA THR A 130 12.41 -19.10 -11.57
C THR A 130 10.98 -18.93 -11.06
N ASP A 131 10.54 -19.79 -10.14
CA ASP A 131 9.19 -19.75 -9.58
C ASP A 131 9.03 -18.64 -8.51
N ALA A 132 10.15 -18.08 -8.02
CA ALA A 132 10.17 -16.92 -7.15
C ALA A 132 10.28 -15.60 -7.92
N ILE A 133 10.28 -15.62 -9.26
CA ILE A 133 10.37 -14.44 -10.11
C ILE A 133 8.98 -14.13 -10.68
N ILE A 134 8.54 -12.88 -10.55
CA ILE A 134 7.32 -12.41 -11.21
C ILE A 134 7.58 -12.24 -12.71
N THR A 135 6.62 -12.58 -13.56
CA THR A 135 6.67 -12.39 -15.01
C THR A 135 5.77 -11.23 -15.47
N ASP A 136 6.02 -10.70 -16.68
CA ASP A 136 5.19 -9.63 -17.26
C ASP A 136 3.74 -10.08 -17.50
N ALA A 137 3.54 -11.36 -17.81
CA ALA A 137 2.20 -11.93 -17.97
C ALA A 137 1.41 -11.85 -16.66
N GLU A 138 2.03 -12.16 -15.52
CA GLU A 138 1.38 -12.06 -14.22
C GLU A 138 1.05 -10.61 -13.84
N ILE A 139 1.93 -9.67 -14.18
CA ILE A 139 1.69 -8.24 -13.95
C ILE A 139 0.51 -7.73 -14.80
N ALA A 140 0.35 -8.23 -16.02
CA ALA A 140 -0.77 -7.86 -16.89
C ALA A 140 -2.13 -8.24 -16.30
N ASP A 141 -2.17 -9.28 -15.46
CA ASP A 141 -3.37 -9.75 -14.76
C ASP A 141 -3.58 -9.07 -13.39
N ALA A 142 -2.82 -8.02 -13.06
CA ALA A 142 -2.93 -7.31 -11.79
C ALA A 142 -4.33 -6.72 -11.56
N ALA A 143 -4.89 -7.03 -10.39
CA ALA A 143 -6.21 -6.65 -9.92
C ALA A 143 -6.09 -5.70 -8.72
N GLY A 144 -5.67 -4.46 -8.99
CA GLY A 144 -5.46 -3.42 -7.97
C GLY A 144 -4.01 -2.91 -7.94
N PRO A 145 -3.61 -2.15 -6.90
CA PRO A 145 -2.27 -1.59 -6.80
C PRO A 145 -1.19 -2.68 -6.82
N ILE A 146 -0.05 -2.34 -7.43
CA ILE A 146 1.16 -3.15 -7.37
C ILE A 146 2.09 -2.52 -6.34
N TYR A 147 2.47 -3.29 -5.33
CA TYR A 147 3.40 -2.86 -4.31
C TYR A 147 4.81 -3.22 -4.74
N ARG A 148 5.61 -2.20 -5.02
CA ARG A 148 7.05 -2.34 -5.23
C ARG A 148 7.76 -2.27 -3.90
N VAL A 149 8.50 -3.31 -3.60
CA VAL A 149 9.22 -3.50 -2.34
C VAL A 149 10.70 -3.49 -2.67
N VAL A 150 11.39 -2.40 -2.32
CA VAL A 150 12.83 -2.26 -2.50
C VAL A 150 13.53 -2.78 -1.26
N LEU A 151 14.40 -3.78 -1.45
CA LEU A 151 15.29 -4.33 -0.44
C LEU A 151 16.67 -3.75 -0.64
N SER A 152 17.27 -3.16 0.39
CA SER A 152 18.65 -2.66 0.35
C SER A 152 19.38 -2.97 1.65
N ALA A 153 20.71 -2.88 1.65
CA ALA A 153 21.49 -3.05 2.87
C ALA A 153 21.03 -2.05 3.96
N SER A 154 20.84 -2.52 5.19
CA SER A 154 20.35 -1.68 6.29
C SER A 154 21.46 -0.86 6.94
N SER A 155 21.08 0.30 7.50
CA SER A 155 21.94 1.06 8.42
C SER A 155 22.40 0.26 9.65
N VAL A 156 21.65 -0.76 10.07
CA VAL A 156 21.97 -1.59 11.25
C VAL A 156 22.84 -2.80 10.93
N LEU A 157 23.28 -2.95 9.68
CA LEU A 157 24.26 -3.97 9.30
C LEU A 157 25.52 -3.79 10.16
N PRO A 158 25.97 -4.81 10.91
CA PRO A 158 27.04 -4.65 11.89
C PRO A 158 28.39 -4.48 11.20
N THR A 159 28.99 -3.31 11.25
CA THR A 159 30.32 -3.06 10.67
C THR A 159 31.39 -3.06 11.76
N PRO A 160 32.54 -3.74 11.59
CA PRO A 160 33.62 -3.70 12.58
C PRO A 160 34.12 -2.28 12.85
N THR A 161 34.47 -1.96 14.10
CA THR A 161 34.96 -0.63 14.46
C THR A 161 36.24 -0.24 13.72
N ASP A 162 37.13 -1.21 13.49
CA ASP A 162 38.41 -0.99 12.81
C ASP A 162 38.27 -0.88 11.27
N ASP A 163 37.12 -1.31 10.73
CA ASP A 163 36.77 -1.23 9.31
C ASP A 163 35.26 -0.98 9.17
N PRO A 164 34.81 0.27 9.37
CA PRO A 164 33.39 0.62 9.36
C PRO A 164 32.74 0.47 7.99
N GLU A 165 33.53 0.24 6.93
CA GLU A 165 33.01 0.04 5.58
C GLU A 165 33.08 -1.42 5.10
N LYS A 166 33.50 -2.35 5.97
CA LYS A 166 33.73 -3.75 5.61
C LYS A 166 32.56 -4.37 4.84
N TYR A 167 31.33 -4.18 5.32
CA TYR A 167 30.16 -4.80 4.73
C TYR A 167 29.30 -3.84 3.90
N ARG A 168 29.23 -2.56 4.26
CA ARG A 168 28.45 -1.54 3.53
C ARG A 168 29.17 -0.20 3.51
N SER A 169 28.82 0.70 2.60
CA SER A 169 29.29 2.09 2.63
C SER A 169 28.94 2.79 3.94
N ALA A 170 29.76 3.74 4.37
CA ALA A 170 29.50 4.53 5.58
C ALA A 170 28.20 5.35 5.46
N GLU A 171 27.97 5.93 4.28
CA GLU A 171 26.82 6.76 3.94
C GLU A 171 26.01 6.14 2.80
N ARG A 172 24.77 6.58 2.66
CA ARG A 172 23.94 6.23 1.50
C ARG A 172 24.44 6.99 0.28
N ASP A 173 24.27 6.38 -0.88
CA ASP A 173 24.44 7.08 -2.15
C ASP A 173 23.43 8.24 -2.26
N GLU A 174 23.90 9.41 -2.72
CA GLU A 174 23.11 10.66 -2.70
C GLU A 174 21.93 10.61 -3.66
N ASP A 175 22.05 9.88 -4.78
CA ASP A 175 21.04 9.82 -5.82
C ASP A 175 19.98 8.74 -5.53
N THR A 176 20.40 7.61 -4.98
CA THR A 176 19.54 6.42 -4.79
C THR A 176 19.06 6.22 -3.35
N LEU A 177 19.68 6.93 -2.40
CA LEU A 177 19.42 6.84 -0.96
C LEU A 177 19.51 5.40 -0.41
N VAL A 178 20.37 4.55 -0.98
CA VAL A 178 20.69 3.21 -0.44
C VAL A 178 22.15 3.09 -0.07
N TYR A 179 22.47 2.18 0.84
CA TYR A 179 23.86 1.82 1.11
C TYR A 179 24.40 0.91 0.02
N THR A 180 25.66 1.11 -0.37
CA THR A 180 26.38 0.18 -1.24
C THR A 180 26.84 -1.02 -0.43
N LEU A 181 26.52 -2.23 -0.87
CA LEU A 181 26.99 -3.46 -0.22
C LEU A 181 28.42 -3.77 -0.68
N LYS A 182 29.39 -3.76 0.25
CA LYS A 182 30.83 -3.83 -0.09
C LYS A 182 31.42 -5.22 -0.04
N ALA A 183 31.12 -6.01 0.99
CA ALA A 183 31.63 -7.37 1.06
C ALA A 183 31.04 -8.28 -0.02
N ASP A 184 31.82 -9.24 -0.46
CA ASP A 184 31.32 -10.37 -1.22
C ASP A 184 30.79 -11.43 -0.24
N LEU A 185 29.90 -12.31 -0.73
CA LEU A 185 29.26 -13.32 0.10
C LEU A 185 30.26 -14.22 0.86
N SER A 186 31.43 -14.50 0.26
CA SER A 186 32.51 -15.29 0.87
C SER A 186 33.19 -14.59 2.05
N ASP A 187 33.21 -13.26 2.06
CA ASP A 187 33.84 -12.43 3.09
C ASP A 187 32.83 -11.89 4.12
N TYR A 188 31.54 -12.12 3.88
CA TYR A 188 30.45 -11.76 4.76
C TYR A 188 30.25 -12.81 5.86
N LEU A 189 30.84 -12.57 7.03
CA LEU A 189 30.92 -13.53 8.13
C LEU A 189 29.70 -13.54 9.07
N GLU A 190 28.78 -12.61 8.91
CA GLU A 190 27.60 -12.52 9.78
C GLU A 190 26.63 -13.67 9.49
N GLY A 191 25.97 -14.15 10.55
CA GLY A 191 24.92 -15.16 10.47
C GLY A 191 23.58 -14.63 9.95
N TYR A 192 23.47 -13.32 9.77
CA TYR A 192 22.27 -12.65 9.28
C TYR A 192 22.62 -11.49 8.35
N PHE A 193 21.69 -11.15 7.46
CA PHE A 193 21.79 -10.04 6.55
C PHE A 193 20.63 -9.10 6.82
N ALA A 194 20.93 -7.97 7.46
CA ALA A 194 19.95 -6.95 7.78
C ALA A 194 19.67 -6.07 6.55
N MET A 195 18.41 -5.99 6.18
CA MET A 195 17.92 -5.24 5.04
C MET A 195 16.91 -4.19 5.48
N GLU A 196 16.98 -3.03 4.84
CA GLU A 196 15.91 -2.07 4.85
C GLU A 196 14.91 -2.42 3.74
N VAL A 197 13.63 -2.30 4.07
CA VAL A 197 12.52 -2.57 3.17
C VAL A 197 11.72 -1.29 3.00
N ARG A 198 11.68 -0.76 1.79
CA ARG A 198 10.86 0.40 1.42
C ARG A 198 9.74 -0.05 0.48
N ILE A 199 8.50 0.26 0.83
CA ILE A 199 7.31 -0.14 0.06
C ILE A 199 6.75 1.08 -0.67
N PHE A 200 6.45 0.93 -1.95
CA PHE A 200 5.82 1.94 -2.80
C PHE A 200 4.56 1.36 -3.42
N ALA A 201 3.45 2.09 -3.38
CA ALA A 201 2.22 1.72 -4.06
C ALA A 201 2.20 2.33 -5.46
N GLU A 202 2.07 1.50 -6.49
CA GLU A 202 2.01 1.93 -7.88
C GLU A 202 0.67 1.54 -8.51
N ALA A 203 0.15 2.40 -9.37
CA ALA A 203 -1.07 2.11 -10.11
C ALA A 203 -0.81 0.97 -11.12
N PRO A 204 -1.71 -0.01 -11.24
CA PRO A 204 -1.57 -1.07 -12.24
C PRO A 204 -1.84 -0.54 -13.65
N GLY A 205 -1.45 -1.31 -14.66
CA GLY A 205 -1.82 -1.08 -16.06
C GLY A 205 -0.65 -0.66 -16.96
N PRO A 206 -0.93 -0.08 -18.14
CA PRO A 206 0.08 0.12 -19.19
C PRO A 206 1.17 1.16 -18.82
N SER A 207 0.96 1.92 -17.76
CA SER A 207 1.94 2.85 -17.20
C SER A 207 2.87 2.21 -16.16
N PHE A 208 2.58 0.99 -15.69
CA PHE A 208 3.46 0.29 -14.76
C PHE A 208 4.75 -0.10 -15.47
N THR A 209 5.86 0.43 -14.99
CA THR A 209 7.19 0.06 -15.47
C THR A 209 7.79 -0.95 -14.53
N ARG A 210 8.20 -2.09 -15.07
CA ARG A 210 8.84 -3.13 -14.27
C ARG A 210 10.17 -2.66 -13.70
N THR A 211 10.94 -1.90 -14.48
CA THR A 211 12.26 -1.40 -14.06
C THR A 211 12.19 -0.58 -12.79
N THR A 212 13.02 -0.90 -11.81
CA THR A 212 13.15 -0.10 -10.59
C THR A 212 14.18 1.00 -10.81
N ASN A 213 13.74 2.26 -10.90
CA ASN A 213 14.64 3.41 -10.91
C ASN A 213 14.78 3.99 -9.50
N LEU A 214 15.85 3.62 -8.79
CA LEU A 214 16.08 4.11 -7.42
C LEU A 214 16.23 5.63 -7.34
N GLY A 215 16.76 6.30 -8.38
CA GLY A 215 16.90 7.76 -8.40
C GLY A 215 15.55 8.47 -8.45
N GLU A 216 14.57 7.91 -9.18
CA GLU A 216 13.20 8.43 -9.16
C GLU A 216 12.52 8.15 -7.81
N LEU A 217 12.73 6.96 -7.25
CA LEU A 217 12.15 6.58 -5.96
C LEU A 217 12.77 7.33 -4.78
N ALA A 218 14.00 7.82 -4.88
CA ALA A 218 14.65 8.61 -3.84
C ALA A 218 13.89 9.90 -3.48
N GLY A 219 13.19 10.49 -4.46
CA GLY A 219 12.35 11.66 -4.26
C GLY A 219 10.92 11.35 -3.80
N VAL A 220 10.56 10.07 -3.65
CA VAL A 220 9.21 9.61 -3.31
C VAL A 220 9.20 9.06 -1.90
N GLU A 221 8.23 9.49 -1.09
CA GLU A 221 8.04 8.94 0.26
C GLU A 221 7.47 7.51 0.15
N PRO A 222 8.11 6.49 0.74
CA PRO A 222 7.54 5.15 0.78
C PRO A 222 6.29 5.13 1.65
N ILE A 223 5.30 4.31 1.29
CA ILE A 223 4.08 4.14 2.10
C ILE A 223 4.40 3.52 3.47
N PHE A 224 5.49 2.75 3.51
CA PHE A 224 6.01 2.14 4.73
C PHE A 224 7.47 1.75 4.55
N GLU A 225 8.24 1.90 5.63
CA GLU A 225 9.64 1.52 5.70
C GLU A 225 9.92 0.79 7.00
N TYR A 226 10.67 -0.32 6.93
CA TYR A 226 11.07 -1.09 8.11
C TYR A 226 12.36 -1.87 7.86
N ASN A 227 12.98 -2.35 8.93
CA ASN A 227 14.15 -3.22 8.86
C ASN A 227 13.73 -4.68 9.05
N THR A 228 14.30 -5.57 8.24
CA THR A 228 14.15 -7.03 8.34
C THR A 228 15.52 -7.69 8.25
N ALA A 229 15.59 -9.00 8.50
CA ALA A 229 16.81 -9.75 8.28
C ALA A 229 16.52 -11.16 7.78
N VAL A 230 17.39 -11.66 6.93
CA VAL A 230 17.45 -13.08 6.56
C VAL A 230 18.62 -13.73 7.27
N VAL A 231 18.44 -14.96 7.73
CA VAL A 231 19.42 -15.71 8.51
C VAL A 231 20.02 -16.80 7.63
N ARG A 232 21.31 -17.09 7.81
CA ARG A 232 22.02 -18.21 7.15
C ARG A 232 21.44 -19.57 7.54
#